data_AF-A0A3N2DBY1-F1
#
_entry.id   AF-A0A3N2DBY1-F1
#
_cell.length_a   1.000
_cell.length_b   1.000
_cell.length_c   1.000
_cell.angle_alpha   90.00
_cell.angle_beta   90.00
_cell.angle_gamma   90.00
#
_symmetry.space_group_name_H-M   'P 1'
#
loop_
_entity.id
_entity.type
_entity.pdbx_description
1 polymer ?
#
loop_
_entity_poly.entity_id
_entity_poly.type
_entity_poly.pdbx_seq_one_letter_code
_entity_poly.pdbx_strand_id
1 'polypeptide(L)'
;MPDRRPPASGSGRGGPRRPASGRPGTPSRGGFPRPSTPPTRPSAGTFRRRRLIVLVALLAILGLGVWGILALVGGGSPSTTPSSPTDPGTSTAPTQEPSQDGQDGTDEPSPPPSPTPSKTEYPLGSTPPPPGACAPDGATLTVTAPERVEPGDSVTAAIEVTVPAEAEPCLVDLGADALTVAVYSGEDQLWSSAECPFDPASRRLLLPAGGTDDASVTWNGHRSSGGCGTDGDIAAPGTYRVVVTHTLDGASVVGEATFLVE
;
A
#
# COMPACT_ATOMS: atom_id res chain seq x y z
N MET A 1 23.71 -28.78 55.89
CA MET A 1 24.72 -29.44 56.75
C MET A 1 24.17 -30.80 57.17
N PRO A 2 24.95 -31.90 57.23
CA PRO A 2 26.39 -32.07 56.95
C PRO A 2 26.62 -32.70 55.53
N ASP A 3 27.70 -32.50 54.77
CA ASP A 3 29.15 -32.43 55.01
C ASP A 3 29.83 -33.82 54.97
N ARG A 4 30.56 -34.11 53.87
CA ARG A 4 31.97 -34.55 53.87
C ARG A 4 32.56 -34.80 52.46
N ARG A 5 33.86 -34.53 52.41
CA ARG A 5 34.76 -34.16 51.29
C ARG A 5 35.64 -35.35 50.79
N PRO A 6 36.66 -35.17 49.91
CA PRO A 6 37.09 -36.08 48.81
C PRO A 6 38.47 -36.75 49.04
N PRO A 7 39.18 -37.19 47.97
CA PRO A 7 40.54 -36.66 47.65
C PRO A 7 40.78 -36.43 46.13
N ALA A 8 41.48 -35.38 45.66
CA ALA A 8 42.94 -35.13 45.53
C ALA A 8 43.65 -36.11 44.56
N SER A 9 44.69 -35.83 43.77
CA SER A 9 45.52 -34.69 43.33
C SER A 9 46.51 -35.31 42.32
N GLY A 10 47.03 -34.56 41.33
CA GLY A 10 48.03 -35.12 40.40
C GLY A 10 48.75 -34.07 39.54
N SER A 11 49.64 -33.30 40.15
CA SER A 11 50.60 -32.41 39.50
C SER A 11 51.89 -33.14 39.13
N GLY A 12 52.39 -32.97 37.91
CA GLY A 12 53.73 -33.42 37.49
C GLY A 12 54.47 -32.34 36.70
N ARG A 13 55.48 -31.73 37.33
CA ARG A 13 56.45 -30.80 36.72
C ARG A 13 57.67 -31.59 36.23
N GLY A 14 58.35 -31.10 35.18
CA GLY A 14 59.75 -31.45 34.90
C GLY A 14 60.25 -31.12 33.49
N GLY A 15 60.98 -30.02 33.31
CA GLY A 15 61.97 -29.86 32.21
C GLY A 15 63.28 -30.59 32.56
N PRO A 16 64.48 -30.25 32.00
CA PRO A 16 64.83 -29.31 30.91
C PRO A 16 65.86 -29.89 29.87
N ARG A 17 66.25 -29.09 28.86
CA ARG A 17 67.64 -28.82 28.36
C ARG A 17 67.77 -28.66 26.82
N ARG A 18 68.40 -27.54 26.44
CA ARG A 18 69.01 -27.11 25.15
C ARG A 18 70.30 -27.92 24.84
N PRO A 19 70.97 -27.87 23.64
CA PRO A 19 71.24 -26.67 22.83
C PRO A 19 71.28 -26.82 21.28
N ALA A 20 71.70 -25.71 20.66
CA ALA A 20 71.59 -25.30 19.27
C ALA A 20 72.65 -25.86 18.29
N SER A 21 72.26 -25.92 17.00
CA SER A 21 73.05 -25.63 15.79
C SER A 21 72.07 -25.77 14.61
N GLY A 22 72.03 -25.02 13.51
CA GLY A 22 72.76 -23.88 12.98
C GLY A 22 72.26 -23.69 11.53
N ARG A 23 72.38 -22.46 11.01
CA ARG A 23 72.38 -21.99 9.60
C ARG A 23 71.21 -21.10 9.15
N PRO A 24 71.52 -19.99 8.45
CA PRO A 24 70.54 -19.06 7.87
C PRO A 24 70.14 -19.50 6.45
N GLY A 25 68.83 -19.46 6.17
CA GLY A 25 68.26 -19.62 4.83
C GLY A 25 67.40 -18.41 4.48
N THR A 26 67.72 -17.76 3.36
CA THR A 26 67.07 -16.60 2.75
C THR A 26 65.64 -16.91 2.24
N PRO A 27 64.82 -15.90 1.91
CA PRO A 27 63.37 -16.02 1.86
C PRO A 27 62.89 -16.67 0.55
N SER A 28 62.01 -17.67 0.68
CA SER A 28 61.30 -18.24 -0.46
C SER A 28 60.01 -17.45 -0.69
N ARG A 29 59.89 -16.86 -1.88
CA ARG A 29 58.65 -16.28 -2.42
C ARG A 29 57.57 -17.36 -2.49
N GLY A 30 56.67 -17.38 -1.53
CA GLY A 30 55.41 -18.13 -1.61
C GLY A 30 54.40 -17.35 -2.45
N GLY A 31 54.28 -17.70 -3.73
CA GLY A 31 53.16 -17.29 -4.56
C GLY A 31 51.89 -18.00 -4.12
N PHE A 32 50.89 -17.25 -3.68
CA PHE A 32 49.53 -17.75 -3.50
C PHE A 32 48.84 -17.82 -4.87
N PRO A 33 48.29 -18.98 -5.29
CA PRO A 33 47.39 -19.01 -6.43
C PRO A 33 46.08 -18.30 -6.06
N ARG A 34 45.78 -17.20 -6.74
CA ARG A 34 44.46 -16.53 -6.70
C ARG A 34 43.46 -17.39 -7.50
N PRO A 35 42.33 -17.82 -6.93
CA PRO A 35 41.22 -18.28 -7.76
C PRO A 35 40.61 -17.06 -8.47
N SER A 36 40.84 -16.97 -9.78
CA SER A 36 40.18 -16.01 -10.65
C SER A 36 38.97 -16.71 -11.26
N THR A 37 37.81 -16.64 -10.61
CA THR A 37 36.56 -17.06 -11.23
C THR A 37 36.04 -15.87 -12.06
N PRO A 38 35.90 -15.96 -13.39
CA PRO A 38 35.23 -14.93 -14.17
C PRO A 38 33.73 -14.95 -13.85
N PRO A 39 33.05 -13.79 -13.72
CA PRO A 39 31.61 -13.78 -13.60
C PRO A 39 31.00 -14.30 -14.90
N THR A 40 30.20 -15.36 -14.79
CA THR A 40 29.33 -15.86 -15.85
C THR A 40 28.35 -14.75 -16.24
N ARG A 41 28.45 -14.27 -17.47
CA ARG A 41 27.55 -13.29 -18.08
C ARG A 41 26.10 -13.84 -18.04
N PRO A 42 25.15 -13.17 -17.38
CA PRO A 42 23.75 -13.57 -17.43
C PRO A 42 23.22 -13.49 -18.87
N SER A 43 22.37 -14.44 -19.23
CA SER A 43 21.86 -14.66 -20.58
C SER A 43 20.97 -13.50 -21.06
N ALA A 44 21.42 -12.77 -22.09
CA ALA A 44 20.70 -11.68 -22.75
C ALA A 44 19.50 -12.13 -23.62
N GLY A 45 18.90 -13.29 -23.32
CA GLY A 45 17.89 -13.95 -24.15
C GLY A 45 16.45 -13.48 -23.89
N THR A 46 16.14 -13.01 -22.67
CA THR A 46 14.75 -12.74 -22.28
C THR A 46 14.35 -11.27 -22.47
N PHE A 47 15.29 -10.33 -22.29
CA PHE A 47 15.05 -8.89 -22.52
C PHE A 47 14.77 -8.56 -23.99
N ARG A 48 15.38 -9.29 -24.93
CA ARG A 48 15.08 -9.13 -26.37
C ARG A 48 13.69 -9.63 -26.72
N ARG A 49 13.25 -10.75 -26.11
CA ARG A 49 11.91 -11.31 -26.34
C ARG A 49 10.81 -10.38 -25.80
N ARG A 50 10.96 -9.85 -24.59
CA ARG A 50 9.98 -8.88 -24.04
C ARG A 50 9.96 -7.57 -24.82
N ARG A 51 11.12 -7.05 -25.24
CA ARG A 51 11.19 -5.81 -26.05
C ARG A 51 10.58 -6.00 -27.45
N LEU A 52 10.68 -7.20 -28.03
CA LEU A 52 10.08 -7.53 -29.32
C LEU A 52 8.56 -7.71 -29.21
N ILE A 53 8.06 -8.31 -28.12
CA ILE A 53 6.63 -8.42 -27.83
C ILE A 53 5.99 -7.03 -27.69
N VAL A 54 6.60 -6.13 -26.91
CA VAL A 54 6.09 -4.76 -26.72
C VAL A 54 6.08 -3.99 -28.06
N LEU A 55 7.12 -4.10 -28.87
CA LEU A 55 7.20 -3.42 -30.16
C LEU A 55 6.16 -3.94 -31.15
N VAL A 56 5.92 -5.27 -31.21
CA VAL A 56 4.89 -5.86 -32.07
C VAL A 56 3.48 -5.49 -31.59
N ALA A 57 3.22 -5.50 -30.28
CA ALA A 57 1.93 -5.08 -29.73
C ALA A 57 1.64 -3.61 -30.05
N LEU A 58 2.64 -2.73 -29.91
CA LEU A 58 2.50 -1.31 -30.24
C LEU A 58 2.23 -1.08 -31.73
N LEU A 59 2.92 -1.80 -32.63
CA LEU A 59 2.65 -1.74 -34.06
C LEU A 59 1.26 -2.28 -34.43
N ALA A 60 0.78 -3.34 -33.76
CA ALA A 60 -0.56 -3.88 -33.98
C ALA A 60 -1.66 -2.88 -33.54
N ILE A 61 -1.48 -2.21 -32.41
CA ILE A 61 -2.42 -1.19 -31.91
C ILE A 61 -2.46 0.00 -32.87
N LEU A 62 -1.31 0.48 -33.34
CA LEU A 62 -1.25 1.57 -34.31
C LEU A 62 -1.89 1.17 -35.65
N GLY A 63 -1.66 -0.06 -36.12
CA GLY A 63 -2.30 -0.58 -37.33
C GLY A 63 -3.83 -0.67 -37.21
N LEU A 64 -4.34 -1.18 -36.08
CA LEU A 64 -5.78 -1.28 -35.81
C LEU A 64 -6.43 0.09 -35.61
N GLY A 65 -5.74 1.03 -34.95
CA GLY A 65 -6.22 2.40 -34.75
C GLY A 65 -6.38 3.14 -36.08
N VAL A 66 -5.40 3.06 -36.97
CA VAL A 66 -5.47 3.69 -38.30
C VAL A 66 -6.56 3.05 -39.16
N TRP A 67 -6.77 1.74 -39.06
CA TRP A 67 -7.86 1.05 -39.77
C TRP A 67 -9.25 1.38 -39.22
N GLY A 68 -9.39 1.47 -37.89
CA GLY A 68 -10.64 1.81 -37.22
C GLY A 68 -11.10 3.25 -37.46
N ILE A 69 -10.16 4.21 -37.53
CA ILE A 69 -10.47 5.62 -37.80
C ILE A 69 -10.98 5.82 -39.23
N LEU A 70 -10.53 5.02 -40.20
CA LEU A 70 -10.98 5.11 -41.60
C LEU A 70 -12.36 4.45 -41.84
N ALA A 71 -12.87 3.65 -40.89
CA ALA A 71 -14.19 3.03 -40.97
C ALA A 71 -15.33 3.87 -40.33
N LEU A 72 -15.02 4.93 -39.58
CA LEU A 72 -16.00 5.71 -38.80
C LEU A 72 -16.28 7.13 -39.33
N VAL A 73 -15.70 7.55 -40.45
CA VAL A 73 -15.98 8.87 -41.09
C VAL A 73 -17.17 8.81 -42.07
N GLY A 74 -17.82 7.65 -42.23
CA GLY A 74 -19.00 7.47 -43.09
C GLY A 74 -20.32 7.46 -42.32
N GLY A 75 -20.81 8.62 -41.86
CA GLY A 75 -22.23 8.79 -41.53
C GLY A 75 -22.55 9.43 -40.19
N GLY A 76 -22.60 10.75 -40.15
CA GLY A 76 -23.19 11.51 -39.04
C GLY A 76 -24.11 12.61 -39.56
N SER A 77 -25.35 12.65 -39.08
CA SER A 77 -26.24 13.80 -39.21
C SER A 77 -26.87 14.09 -37.84
N PRO A 78 -26.76 15.33 -37.33
CA PRO A 78 -27.28 15.70 -36.01
C PRO A 78 -28.73 16.18 -36.08
N SER A 79 -29.51 15.90 -35.04
CA SER A 79 -30.83 16.53 -34.82
C SER A 79 -30.86 17.22 -33.46
N THR A 80 -30.78 18.55 -33.51
CA THR A 80 -31.09 19.52 -32.46
C THR A 80 -32.58 19.54 -32.12
N THR A 81 -32.97 19.72 -30.85
CA THR A 81 -33.99 20.70 -30.42
C THR A 81 -33.90 20.95 -28.89
N PRO A 82 -33.87 22.21 -28.41
CA PRO A 82 -34.00 22.58 -27.00
C PRO A 82 -35.44 23.03 -26.66
N SER A 83 -35.83 22.98 -25.39
CA SER A 83 -37.00 23.71 -24.87
C SER A 83 -36.79 24.14 -23.41
N SER A 84 -37.13 25.39 -23.13
CA SER A 84 -37.27 26.09 -21.84
C SER A 84 -38.37 27.14 -22.05
N PRO A 85 -38.75 27.97 -21.06
CA PRO A 85 -39.27 27.69 -19.72
C PRO A 85 -40.63 28.41 -19.51
N THR A 86 -41.34 28.23 -18.39
CA THR A 86 -42.32 29.24 -17.89
C THR A 86 -42.50 29.10 -16.37
N ASP A 87 -42.57 30.26 -15.72
CA ASP A 87 -42.43 30.59 -14.30
C ASP A 87 -43.83 31.05 -13.73
N PRO A 88 -43.99 31.80 -12.61
CA PRO A 88 -44.61 31.36 -11.34
C PRO A 88 -45.87 32.16 -10.89
N GLY A 89 -46.39 31.88 -9.67
CA GLY A 89 -47.32 32.75 -8.91
C GLY A 89 -47.88 32.06 -7.65
N THR A 90 -47.45 32.37 -6.42
CA THR A 90 -47.89 33.44 -5.49
C THR A 90 -49.37 33.34 -5.04
N SER A 91 -49.65 33.12 -3.74
CA SER A 91 -50.57 33.96 -2.93
C SER A 91 -50.72 33.50 -1.46
N THR A 92 -50.13 34.30 -0.56
CA THR A 92 -50.73 34.97 0.63
C THR A 92 -51.36 34.19 1.82
N ALA A 93 -50.88 34.57 3.02
CA ALA A 93 -51.44 34.34 4.36
C ALA A 93 -52.69 35.22 4.67
N PRO A 94 -53.41 34.95 5.77
CA PRO A 94 -53.38 35.92 6.88
C PRO A 94 -53.46 35.33 8.31
N THR A 95 -53.17 36.22 9.26
CA THR A 95 -53.06 36.11 10.73
C THR A 95 -54.40 36.29 11.47
N GLN A 96 -54.62 35.59 12.61
CA GLN A 96 -54.93 36.13 13.96
C GLN A 96 -55.51 35.09 14.95
N GLU A 97 -54.94 35.08 16.16
CA GLU A 97 -55.35 34.48 17.47
C GLU A 97 -56.33 35.46 18.20
N PRO A 98 -56.96 35.23 19.40
CA PRO A 98 -56.79 34.14 20.39
C PRO A 98 -58.01 33.69 21.27
N SER A 99 -57.72 32.69 22.13
CA SER A 99 -58.17 32.41 23.53
C SER A 99 -59.43 31.60 23.92
N GLN A 100 -59.13 30.50 24.66
CA GLN A 100 -59.79 29.84 25.84
C GLN A 100 -61.18 29.21 25.63
N ASP A 101 -61.57 28.06 26.23
CA ASP A 101 -61.27 27.37 27.48
C ASP A 101 -61.80 25.90 27.40
N GLY A 102 -61.40 24.98 28.30
CA GLY A 102 -62.17 23.75 28.57
C GLY A 102 -61.53 22.37 28.31
N GLN A 103 -60.84 21.86 29.33
CA GLN A 103 -60.97 20.54 29.97
C GLN A 103 -61.29 19.23 29.20
N ASP A 104 -60.51 18.21 29.61
CA ASP A 104 -60.86 16.79 29.85
C ASP A 104 -60.43 15.73 28.82
N GLY A 105 -59.60 14.80 29.31
CA GLY A 105 -59.63 13.39 28.94
C GLY A 105 -59.06 12.94 27.59
N THR A 106 -58.11 12.01 27.69
CA THR A 106 -57.96 10.78 26.86
C THR A 106 -56.72 10.71 25.96
N ASP A 107 -55.79 9.84 26.40
CA ASP A 107 -54.77 9.08 25.67
C ASP A 107 -53.78 9.81 24.76
N GLU A 108 -52.54 9.93 25.24
CA GLU A 108 -51.34 10.21 24.47
C GLU A 108 -50.94 8.96 23.67
N PRO A 109 -51.02 8.96 22.32
CA PRO A 109 -50.37 7.92 21.54
C PRO A 109 -48.87 8.20 21.55
N SER A 110 -48.14 7.28 22.17
CA SER A 110 -46.69 7.16 22.13
C SER A 110 -46.17 7.38 20.70
N PRO A 111 -45.09 8.17 20.49
CA PRO A 111 -44.52 8.37 19.17
C PRO A 111 -44.10 7.01 18.57
N PRO A 112 -44.32 6.78 17.26
CA PRO A 112 -43.95 5.52 16.64
C PRO A 112 -42.45 5.27 16.83
N PRO A 113 -42.01 4.03 17.08
CA PRO A 113 -40.60 3.72 17.17
C PRO A 113 -39.92 4.10 15.85
N SER A 114 -38.83 4.86 15.98
CA SER A 114 -37.90 5.19 14.90
C SER A 114 -37.59 3.94 14.06
N PRO A 115 -37.61 3.99 12.72
CA PRO A 115 -37.32 2.82 11.92
C PRO A 115 -35.86 2.39 12.16
N THR A 116 -35.69 1.28 12.87
CA THR A 116 -34.45 0.51 12.88
C THR A 116 -34.06 0.25 11.41
N PRO A 117 -32.81 0.53 10.98
CA PRO A 117 -32.39 0.28 9.61
C PRO A 117 -32.68 -1.18 9.25
N SER A 118 -33.49 -1.36 8.21
CA SER A 118 -34.01 -2.65 7.79
C SER A 118 -32.86 -3.46 7.20
N LYS A 119 -32.36 -4.41 7.99
CA LYS A 119 -31.48 -5.47 7.50
C LYS A 119 -32.27 -6.24 6.45
N THR A 120 -31.79 -6.29 5.21
CA THR A 120 -32.41 -7.11 4.15
C THR A 120 -32.56 -8.55 4.67
N GLU A 121 -33.80 -8.95 4.99
CA GLU A 121 -34.08 -10.32 5.42
C GLU A 121 -33.99 -11.23 4.19
N TYR A 122 -32.98 -12.09 4.20
CA TYR A 122 -32.86 -13.16 3.23
C TYR A 122 -33.85 -14.27 3.60
N PRO A 123 -34.61 -14.82 2.63
CA PRO A 123 -35.53 -15.91 2.92
C PRO A 123 -34.80 -17.09 3.55
N LEU A 124 -35.40 -17.67 4.60
CA LEU A 124 -34.88 -18.81 5.32
C LEU A 124 -34.51 -19.95 4.35
N GLY A 125 -33.24 -20.36 4.38
CA GLY A 125 -32.69 -21.37 3.46
C GLY A 125 -31.89 -20.83 2.28
N SER A 126 -31.75 -19.50 2.15
CA SER A 126 -30.90 -18.88 1.12
C SER A 126 -29.52 -18.49 1.66
N THR A 127 -28.47 -18.73 0.89
CA THR A 127 -27.13 -18.21 1.18
C THR A 127 -27.06 -16.72 0.82
N PRO A 128 -26.70 -15.83 1.75
CA PRO A 128 -26.49 -14.41 1.44
C PRO A 128 -25.41 -14.24 0.35
N PRO A 129 -25.50 -13.20 -0.51
CA PRO A 129 -24.44 -12.89 -1.44
C PRO A 129 -23.13 -12.60 -0.68
N PRO A 130 -21.96 -12.91 -1.28
CA PRO A 130 -20.69 -12.51 -0.68
C PRO A 130 -20.60 -10.99 -0.59
N PRO A 131 -19.89 -10.44 0.41
CA PRO A 131 -19.69 -9.01 0.52
C PRO A 131 -18.97 -8.45 -0.71
N GLY A 132 -19.39 -7.26 -1.14
CA GLY A 132 -18.75 -6.51 -2.22
C GLY A 132 -17.43 -5.87 -1.80
N ALA A 133 -16.77 -5.17 -2.72
CA ALA A 133 -15.64 -4.31 -2.39
C ALA A 133 -16.10 -3.10 -1.58
N CYS A 134 -15.23 -2.55 -0.75
CA CYS A 134 -15.50 -1.28 -0.08
C CYS A 134 -15.59 -0.15 -1.11
N ALA A 135 -16.65 0.66 -1.01
CA ALA A 135 -16.81 1.83 -1.85
C ALA A 135 -15.71 2.86 -1.53
N PRO A 136 -15.19 3.57 -2.54
CA PRO A 136 -14.21 4.64 -2.34
C PRO A 136 -14.84 5.84 -1.62
N ASP A 137 -16.14 6.07 -1.82
CA ASP A 137 -16.85 7.19 -1.23
C ASP A 137 -16.93 7.06 0.30
N GLY A 138 -16.36 8.03 1.01
CA GLY A 138 -16.31 8.04 2.47
C GLY A 138 -15.21 7.16 3.08
N ALA A 139 -14.52 6.33 2.30
CA ALA A 139 -13.32 5.65 2.76
C ALA A 139 -12.19 6.67 2.97
N THR A 140 -11.49 6.56 4.10
CA THR A 140 -10.35 7.41 4.43
C THR A 140 -9.07 6.58 4.41
N LEU A 141 -8.03 7.09 3.77
CA LEU A 141 -6.69 6.50 3.74
C LEU A 141 -5.74 7.40 4.53
N THR A 142 -5.39 6.99 5.74
CA THR A 142 -4.44 7.70 6.58
C THR A 142 -3.05 7.11 6.39
N VAL A 143 -2.06 7.98 6.17
CA VAL A 143 -0.65 7.57 6.05
C VAL A 143 0.14 8.23 7.16
N THR A 144 0.92 7.43 7.87
CA THR A 144 1.85 7.91 8.91
C THR A 144 3.26 7.46 8.59
N ALA A 145 4.22 8.36 8.77
CA ALA A 145 5.65 8.10 8.67
C ALA A 145 6.35 8.67 9.92
N PRO A 146 7.55 8.19 10.27
CA PRO A 146 8.41 8.84 11.27
C PRO A 146 8.61 10.31 10.94
N GLU A 147 8.72 11.18 11.94
CA GLU A 147 8.96 12.61 11.67
C GLU A 147 10.36 12.89 11.09
N ARG A 148 11.36 12.13 11.55
CA ARG A 148 12.79 12.33 11.28
C ARG A 148 13.51 10.98 11.24
N VAL A 149 14.48 10.84 10.34
CA VAL A 149 15.38 9.68 10.20
C VAL A 149 16.77 10.13 9.74
N GLU A 150 17.79 9.29 9.93
CA GLU A 150 19.14 9.55 9.40
C GLU A 150 19.26 9.09 7.93
N PRO A 151 20.21 9.64 7.13
CA PRO A 151 20.47 9.15 5.79
C PRO A 151 20.79 7.64 5.76
N GLY A 152 19.99 6.89 5.00
CA GLY A 152 20.13 5.44 4.84
C GLY A 152 19.33 4.61 5.84
N ASP A 153 18.63 5.25 6.77
CA ASP A 153 17.66 4.56 7.62
C ASP A 153 16.44 4.09 6.81
N SER A 154 15.88 2.97 7.24
CA SER A 154 14.61 2.50 6.71
C SER A 154 13.44 3.31 7.26
N VAL A 155 12.51 3.68 6.39
CA VAL A 155 11.27 4.39 6.71
C VAL A 155 10.09 3.46 6.51
N THR A 156 9.35 3.19 7.58
CA THR A 156 8.10 2.42 7.49
C THR A 156 6.90 3.36 7.43
N ALA A 157 6.16 3.30 6.33
CA ALA A 157 4.86 3.94 6.20
C ALA A 157 3.78 3.03 6.80
N ALA A 158 3.07 3.51 7.80
CA ALA A 158 1.84 2.89 8.31
C ALA A 158 0.65 3.43 7.52
N ILE A 159 -0.21 2.54 7.06
CA ILE A 159 -1.30 2.82 6.13
C ILE A 159 -2.58 2.28 6.76
N GLU A 160 -3.48 3.17 7.15
CA GLU A 160 -4.78 2.80 7.74
C GLU A 160 -5.88 3.11 6.74
N VAL A 161 -6.76 2.13 6.48
CA VAL A 161 -8.02 2.35 5.77
C VAL A 161 -9.17 2.30 6.76
N THR A 162 -9.99 3.34 6.74
CA THR A 162 -11.21 3.43 7.55
C THR A 162 -12.43 3.56 6.63
N VAL A 163 -13.50 2.83 6.93
CA VAL A 163 -14.80 2.98 6.25
C VAL A 163 -15.83 3.71 7.13
N PRO A 164 -16.85 4.39 6.56
CA PRO A 164 -17.87 5.09 7.34
C PRO A 164 -18.66 4.18 8.29
N ALA A 165 -19.20 4.76 9.37
CA ALA A 165 -20.00 4.04 10.36
C ALA A 165 -21.35 3.53 9.80
N GLU A 166 -21.85 4.17 8.76
CA GLU A 166 -23.06 3.81 8.02
C GLU A 166 -22.81 2.86 6.83
N ALA A 167 -21.55 2.46 6.59
CA ALA A 167 -21.21 1.56 5.49
C ALA A 167 -21.71 0.12 5.75
N GLU A 168 -22.10 -0.58 4.68
CA GLU A 168 -22.31 -2.02 4.75
C GLU A 168 -20.97 -2.78 4.88
N PRO A 169 -20.94 -3.97 5.50
CA PRO A 169 -19.73 -4.78 5.56
C PRO A 169 -19.17 -5.07 4.17
N CYS A 170 -17.88 -4.78 3.97
CA CYS A 170 -17.26 -4.77 2.65
C CYS A 170 -15.83 -5.31 2.69
N LEU A 171 -15.30 -5.72 1.54
CA LEU A 171 -13.95 -6.24 1.40
C LEU A 171 -12.96 -5.14 0.97
N VAL A 172 -11.87 -4.98 1.72
CA VAL A 172 -10.71 -4.17 1.35
C VAL A 172 -9.52 -5.08 1.07
N ASP A 173 -8.70 -4.76 0.06
CA ASP A 173 -7.42 -5.45 -0.17
C ASP A 173 -6.26 -4.53 0.22
N LEU A 174 -5.48 -4.88 1.23
CA LEU A 174 -4.31 -4.11 1.65
C LEU A 174 -2.99 -4.83 1.29
N GLY A 175 -2.98 -5.59 0.20
CA GLY A 175 -1.78 -6.18 -0.40
C GLY A 175 -1.16 -5.31 -1.51
N ALA A 176 0.02 -5.71 -1.98
CA ALA A 176 0.78 -4.98 -2.99
C ALA A 176 0.09 -4.84 -4.37
N ASP A 177 -0.90 -5.67 -4.69
CA ASP A 177 -1.68 -5.57 -5.91
C ASP A 177 -2.69 -4.41 -5.87
N ALA A 178 -3.08 -3.96 -4.67
CA ALA A 178 -4.06 -2.89 -4.46
C ALA A 178 -3.44 -1.58 -3.93
N LEU A 179 -2.24 -1.66 -3.33
CA LEU A 179 -1.52 -0.54 -2.73
C LEU A 179 -0.24 -0.22 -3.51
N THR A 180 -0.09 1.04 -3.90
CA THR A 180 1.17 1.60 -4.39
C THR A 180 1.68 2.67 -3.43
N VAL A 181 2.89 2.47 -2.92
CA VAL A 181 3.60 3.43 -2.06
C VAL A 181 4.74 4.03 -2.85
N ALA A 182 4.88 5.34 -2.83
CA ALA A 182 5.97 6.06 -3.49
C ALA A 182 6.57 7.11 -2.57
N VAL A 183 7.90 7.24 -2.62
CA VAL A 183 8.66 8.22 -1.83
C VAL A 183 9.24 9.27 -2.78
N TYR A 184 8.98 10.53 -2.47
CA TYR A 184 9.38 11.69 -3.28
C TYR A 184 10.29 12.64 -2.51
N SER A 185 11.21 13.26 -3.23
CA SER A 185 11.89 14.50 -2.83
C SER A 185 11.49 15.60 -3.82
N GLY A 186 10.65 16.53 -3.39
CA GLY A 186 10.01 17.48 -4.31
C GLY A 186 9.14 16.77 -5.36
N GLU A 187 9.56 16.85 -6.63
CA GLU A 187 8.93 16.16 -7.78
C GLU A 187 9.65 14.87 -8.19
N ASP A 188 10.84 14.61 -7.63
CA ASP A 188 11.62 13.43 -7.97
C ASP A 188 11.12 12.20 -7.18
N GLN A 189 10.65 11.17 -7.90
CA GLN A 189 10.31 9.89 -7.28
C GLN A 189 11.59 9.10 -7.02
N LEU A 190 11.97 8.97 -5.75
CA LEU A 190 13.14 8.20 -5.35
C LEU A 190 12.86 6.70 -5.36
N TRP A 191 11.67 6.29 -4.92
CA TRP A 191 11.33 4.89 -4.73
C TRP A 191 9.85 4.64 -4.92
N SER A 192 9.49 3.43 -5.36
CA SER A 192 8.10 2.98 -5.43
C SER A 192 7.98 1.48 -5.19
N SER A 193 6.93 1.09 -4.47
CA SER A 193 6.56 -0.32 -4.28
C SER A 193 6.11 -1.01 -5.57
N ALA A 194 5.82 -0.29 -6.65
CA ALA A 194 5.54 -0.88 -7.96
C ALA A 194 6.80 -1.52 -8.58
N GLU A 195 7.95 -0.90 -8.34
CA GLU A 195 9.26 -1.47 -8.68
C GLU A 195 9.76 -2.42 -7.59
N CYS A 196 9.21 -2.26 -6.38
CA CYS A 196 9.52 -3.03 -5.20
C CYS A 196 8.33 -3.61 -4.46
N PRO A 197 7.75 -4.70 -5.00
CA PRO A 197 6.60 -5.34 -4.39
C PRO A 197 6.94 -5.81 -2.98
N PHE A 198 5.96 -5.69 -2.09
CA PHE A 198 6.00 -6.22 -0.74
C PHE A 198 5.02 -7.40 -0.62
N ASP A 199 5.24 -8.25 0.37
CA ASP A 199 4.36 -9.38 0.64
C ASP A 199 3.33 -9.03 1.73
N PRO A 200 2.09 -9.56 1.62
CA PRO A 200 1.59 -10.39 0.52
C PRO A 200 1.14 -9.55 -0.70
N ALA A 201 1.11 -10.17 -1.88
CA ALA A 201 0.55 -9.56 -3.09
C ALA A 201 -0.92 -9.14 -2.91
N SER A 202 -1.72 -9.96 -2.23
CA SER A 202 -3.10 -9.66 -1.89
C SER A 202 -3.38 -10.01 -0.43
N ARG A 203 -4.07 -9.10 0.28
CA ARG A 203 -4.58 -9.28 1.64
C ARG A 203 -5.99 -8.72 1.72
N ARG A 204 -6.96 -9.55 1.34
CA ARG A 204 -8.38 -9.21 1.39
C ARG A 204 -8.97 -9.43 2.78
N LEU A 205 -9.53 -8.39 3.37
CA LEU A 205 -10.11 -8.40 4.70
C LEU A 205 -11.52 -7.81 4.68
N LEU A 206 -12.41 -8.40 5.47
CA LEU A 206 -13.80 -7.96 5.62
C LEU A 206 -13.85 -6.90 6.73
N LEU A 207 -14.16 -5.67 6.35
CA LEU A 207 -14.41 -4.58 7.29
C LEU A 207 -15.89 -4.53 7.66
N PRO A 208 -16.23 -4.44 8.96
CA PRO A 208 -17.57 -4.06 9.39
C PRO A 208 -17.80 -2.56 9.16
N ALA A 209 -19.04 -2.12 9.41
CA ALA A 209 -19.39 -0.70 9.46
C ALA A 209 -18.50 0.04 10.47
N GLY A 210 -17.90 1.18 10.07
CA GLY A 210 -16.96 1.94 10.88
C GLY A 210 -15.62 1.22 11.12
N GLY A 211 -15.35 0.12 10.42
CA GLY A 211 -14.17 -0.71 10.61
C GLY A 211 -12.91 -0.08 10.05
N THR A 212 -11.78 -0.53 10.58
CA THR A 212 -10.44 -0.16 10.11
C THR A 212 -9.56 -1.40 9.93
N ASP A 213 -8.57 -1.28 9.06
CA ASP A 213 -7.46 -2.23 8.94
C ASP A 213 -6.22 -1.50 8.39
N ASP A 214 -5.05 -2.08 8.69
CA ASP A 214 -3.76 -1.42 8.55
C ASP A 214 -2.76 -2.26 7.79
N ALA A 215 -2.01 -1.65 6.88
CA ALA A 215 -0.82 -2.21 6.26
C ALA A 215 0.42 -1.40 6.64
N SER A 216 1.59 -2.01 6.44
CA SER A 216 2.86 -1.29 6.53
C SER A 216 3.75 -1.62 5.36
N VAL A 217 4.44 -0.61 4.84
CA VAL A 217 5.40 -0.76 3.75
C VAL A 217 6.68 -0.03 4.14
N THR A 218 7.80 -0.72 4.04
CA THR A 218 9.10 -0.18 4.44
C THR A 218 9.93 0.16 3.20
N TRP A 219 10.32 1.43 3.11
CA TRP A 219 11.36 1.88 2.22
C TRP A 219 12.71 1.77 2.94
N ASN A 220 13.76 1.36 2.22
CA ASN A 220 15.08 1.10 2.79
C ASN A 220 16.00 2.34 2.87
N GLY A 221 15.52 3.53 2.52
CA GLY A 221 16.34 4.75 2.50
C GLY A 221 17.19 4.95 1.24
N HIS A 222 17.10 4.05 0.25
CA HIS A 222 17.82 4.11 -1.02
C HIS A 222 16.90 4.37 -2.20
N ARG A 223 17.42 5.07 -3.21
CA ARG A 223 16.73 5.20 -4.49
C ARG A 223 16.51 3.82 -5.13
N SER A 224 15.34 3.61 -5.75
CA SER A 224 15.13 2.47 -6.63
C SER A 224 16.09 2.52 -7.82
N SER A 225 16.71 1.38 -8.13
CA SER A 225 17.61 1.21 -9.26
C SER A 225 17.20 0.03 -10.16
N GLY A 226 15.89 -0.11 -10.41
CA GLY A 226 15.33 -1.25 -11.17
C GLY A 226 15.16 -2.53 -10.36
N GLY A 227 15.14 -2.42 -9.03
CA GLY A 227 14.91 -3.49 -8.08
C GLY A 227 15.01 -2.96 -6.64
N CYS A 228 14.92 -3.87 -5.65
CA CYS A 228 14.78 -3.52 -4.23
C CYS A 228 16.07 -3.60 -3.43
N GLY A 229 17.18 -3.68 -4.15
CA GLY A 229 18.49 -3.60 -3.54
C GLY A 229 18.77 -2.23 -2.96
N THR A 230 19.92 -2.13 -2.31
CA THR A 230 20.50 -0.89 -1.79
C THR A 230 21.59 -0.36 -2.75
N ASP A 231 21.54 -0.76 -4.02
CA ASP A 231 22.52 -0.36 -5.04
C ASP A 231 22.32 1.09 -5.51
N GLY A 232 21.13 1.64 -5.30
CA GLY A 232 20.84 3.04 -5.56
C GLY A 232 21.40 3.98 -4.51
N ASP A 233 21.48 5.26 -4.87
CA ASP A 233 21.99 6.31 -3.99
C ASP A 233 21.18 6.40 -2.69
N ILE A 234 21.89 6.65 -1.58
CA ILE A 234 21.27 6.96 -0.29
C ILE A 234 20.52 8.28 -0.40
N ALA A 235 19.33 8.35 0.21
CA ALA A 235 18.57 9.59 0.31
C ALA A 235 19.38 10.68 1.01
N ALA A 236 19.57 11.81 0.33
CA ALA A 236 20.28 12.96 0.90
C ALA A 236 19.43 13.64 2.00
N PRO A 237 20.04 14.42 2.90
CA PRO A 237 19.29 15.24 3.85
C PRO A 237 18.27 16.16 3.15
N GLY A 238 17.06 16.24 3.69
CA GLY A 238 15.98 17.03 3.10
C GLY A 238 14.58 16.60 3.56
N THR A 239 13.57 17.21 2.95
CA THR A 239 12.16 16.89 3.20
C THR A 239 11.65 15.91 2.15
N TYR A 240 10.96 14.87 2.61
CA TYR A 240 10.43 13.81 1.79
C TYR A 240 8.94 13.63 2.01
N ARG A 241 8.24 13.18 0.96
CA ARG A 241 6.82 12.86 1.01
C ARG A 241 6.61 11.39 0.63
N VAL A 242 5.92 10.66 1.49
CA VAL A 242 5.35 9.35 1.16
C VAL A 242 3.95 9.57 0.64
N VAL A 243 3.67 9.08 -0.58
CA VAL A 243 2.34 9.08 -1.17
C VAL A 243 1.89 7.64 -1.32
N VAL A 244 0.69 7.33 -0.83
CA VAL A 244 0.08 6.01 -0.92
C VAL A 244 -1.17 6.13 -1.76
N THR A 245 -1.26 5.31 -2.79
CA THR A 245 -2.46 5.17 -3.63
C THR A 245 -3.05 3.78 -3.40
N HIS A 246 -4.32 3.73 -3.02
CA HIS A 246 -5.10 2.51 -2.92
C HIS A 246 -6.15 2.47 -4.04
N THR A 247 -6.32 1.33 -4.70
CA THR A 247 -7.43 1.12 -5.66
C THR A 247 -8.63 0.45 -4.97
N LEU A 248 -9.61 1.24 -4.53
CA LEU A 248 -10.88 0.78 -3.96
C LEU A 248 -11.95 0.73 -5.05
N ASP A 249 -12.47 -0.47 -5.34
CA ASP A 249 -13.53 -0.72 -6.32
C ASP A 249 -13.30 -0.05 -7.70
N GLY A 250 -12.02 -0.01 -8.12
CA GLY A 250 -11.60 0.60 -9.39
C GLY A 250 -11.38 2.12 -9.35
N ALA A 251 -11.64 2.78 -8.22
CA ALA A 251 -11.30 4.18 -7.97
C ALA A 251 -10.03 4.30 -7.11
N SER A 252 -9.32 5.41 -7.24
CA SER A 252 -8.11 5.67 -6.45
C SER A 252 -8.40 6.54 -5.24
N VAL A 253 -8.02 6.07 -4.05
CA VAL A 253 -7.96 6.85 -2.81
C VAL A 253 -6.49 7.10 -2.48
N VAL A 254 -6.16 8.33 -2.10
CA VAL A 254 -4.77 8.77 -1.89
C VAL A 254 -4.62 9.34 -0.49
N GLY A 255 -3.54 8.94 0.17
CA GLY A 255 -3.10 9.49 1.46
C GLY A 255 -1.60 9.79 1.38
N GLU A 256 -1.14 10.72 2.21
CA GLU A 256 0.27 11.12 2.21
C GLU A 256 0.77 11.49 3.60
N ALA A 257 2.09 11.37 3.78
CA ALA A 257 2.81 11.80 4.97
C ALA A 257 4.13 12.47 4.57
N THR A 258 4.62 13.38 5.39
CA THR A 258 5.90 14.06 5.19
C THR A 258 6.87 13.72 6.32
N PHE A 259 8.15 13.57 6.01
CA PHE A 259 9.21 13.34 6.98
C PHE A 259 10.51 14.05 6.57
N LEU A 260 11.44 14.15 7.51
CA LEU A 260 12.77 14.72 7.31
C LEU A 260 13.84 13.63 7.33
N VAL A 261 14.85 13.80 6.49
CA VAL A 261 16.14 13.09 6.56
C VAL A 261 17.18 14.12 6.98
N GLU A 262 17.89 13.90 8.09
CA GLU A 262 18.90 14.84 8.62
C GLU A 262 20.14 14.16 9.21
#